data_AF-A0A1X9YYN1-F1
#
_entry.id   AF-A0A1X9YYN1-F1
#
_cell.length_a   1.000
_cell.length_b   1.000
_cell.length_c   1.000
_cell.angle_alpha   90.00
_cell.angle_beta   90.00
_cell.angle_gamma   90.00
#
_symmetry.space_group_name_H-M   'P 1'
#
loop_
_entity.id
_entity.type
_entity.pdbx_description
1 polymer ?
#
loop_
_entity_poly.entity_id
_entity_poly.type
_entity_poly.pdbx_seq_one_letter_code
_entity_poly.pdbx_strand_id
1 'polypeptide(L)'
;MLSADSREHTKQCIRTGPRANCVMVQAIETGKSDLVALKFTGSLDKEDYTLIVPSMEEKIDRFGKISLYWEMDNVEGWEPGGLWEDLKFDIQHTNNFNRIAIVGDRNWENWITKLMKPFTSAEVKYFDLQQREEAMAWVRQ
;
A
#
# COMPACT_ATOMS: atom_id res chain seq x y z
N MET A 1 40.56 13.26 -4.30
CA MET A 1 40.38 11.82 -4.00
C MET A 1 38.91 11.63 -3.70
N LEU A 2 38.18 11.09 -4.67
CA LEU A 2 36.76 10.77 -4.58
C LEU A 2 36.57 9.55 -3.70
N SER A 3 35.63 9.61 -2.77
CA SER A 3 34.91 8.43 -2.27
C SER A 3 33.46 8.83 -2.05
N ALA A 4 32.59 8.29 -2.89
CA ALA A 4 31.15 8.28 -2.74
C ALA A 4 30.76 7.21 -1.71
N ASP A 5 29.74 7.46 -0.88
CA ASP A 5 28.88 6.37 -0.41
C ASP A 5 27.51 6.86 0.14
N SER A 6 26.45 6.21 -0.36
CA SER A 6 25.23 5.79 0.33
C SER A 6 24.04 6.74 0.58
N ARG A 7 23.00 6.47 -0.24
CA ARG A 7 21.55 6.38 0.07
C ARG A 7 20.69 7.64 -0.05
N GLU A 8 20.48 8.07 -1.30
CA GLU A 8 19.24 8.72 -1.72
C GLU A 8 18.18 7.65 -2.07
N HIS A 9 17.50 7.09 -1.07
CA HIS A 9 16.26 6.34 -1.31
C HIS A 9 15.09 7.32 -1.41
N THR A 10 14.88 7.82 -2.64
CA THR A 10 13.63 8.33 -3.24
C THR A 10 12.62 9.01 -2.30
N LYS A 11 12.70 10.35 -2.25
CA LYS A 11 11.60 11.24 -1.86
C LYS A 11 10.89 11.72 -3.13
N GLN A 12 9.85 11.04 -3.57
CA GLN A 12 9.05 11.49 -4.70
C GLN A 12 7.71 12.08 -4.18
N CYS A 13 7.58 13.42 -4.08
CA CYS A 13 6.23 14.01 -4.11
C CYS A 13 5.75 13.82 -5.56
N ILE A 14 4.62 13.14 -5.73
CA ILE A 14 4.11 12.74 -7.05
C ILE A 14 3.44 13.93 -7.78
N ARG A 15 3.09 15.01 -7.06
CA ARG A 15 2.49 16.25 -7.63
C ARG A 15 3.16 17.52 -7.08
N THR A 16 3.62 18.40 -7.97
CA THR A 16 4.02 19.79 -7.65
C THR A 16 2.96 20.76 -8.21
N GLY A 17 1.91 21.06 -7.43
CA GLY A 17 0.84 21.97 -7.85
C GLY A 17 0.11 22.67 -6.69
N PRO A 18 -0.59 23.81 -6.93
CA PRO A 18 -1.04 24.73 -5.88
C PRO A 18 -2.24 24.27 -5.02
N ARG A 19 -2.74 23.04 -5.22
CA ARG A 19 -3.74 22.39 -4.35
C ARG A 19 -3.16 21.15 -3.65
N ALA A 20 -1.87 21.19 -3.28
CA ALA A 20 -1.14 20.03 -2.79
C ALA A 20 -1.63 19.56 -1.40
N ASN A 21 -2.56 18.62 -1.39
CA ASN A 21 -2.44 17.52 -0.46
C ASN A 21 -1.31 16.63 -1.02
N CYS A 22 -0.06 16.78 -0.55
CA CYS A 22 1.01 15.88 -1.02
C CYS A 22 0.84 14.53 -0.31
N VAL A 23 0.64 13.49 -1.10
CA VAL A 23 0.85 12.12 -0.66
C VAL A 23 2.28 11.76 -0.91
N MET A 24 2.91 11.26 0.13
CA MET A 24 4.20 10.60 0.00
C MET A 24 3.95 9.10 0.02
N VAL A 25 4.14 8.47 -1.14
CA VAL A 25 4.22 7.01 -1.24
C VAL A 25 5.68 6.61 -1.16
N GLN A 26 6.04 5.80 -0.19
CA GLN A 26 7.37 5.24 -0.01
C GLN A 26 7.30 3.72 -0.13
N ALA A 27 8.03 3.17 -1.10
CA ALA A 27 8.27 1.73 -1.15
C ALA A 27 9.25 1.32 -0.05
N ILE A 28 8.90 0.28 0.70
CA ILE A 28 9.75 -0.31 1.74
C ILE A 28 10.43 -1.53 1.14
N GLU A 29 11.75 -1.58 1.21
CA GLU A 29 12.51 -2.76 0.79
C GLU A 29 12.22 -3.93 1.73
N THR A 30 11.73 -5.03 1.16
CA THR A 30 11.32 -6.19 1.96
C THR A 30 12.26 -7.39 1.85
N GLY A 31 13.08 -7.45 0.81
CA GLY A 31 13.88 -8.62 0.43
C GLY A 31 13.08 -9.78 -0.17
N LYS A 32 11.74 -9.67 -0.27
CA LYS A 32 10.85 -10.68 -0.87
C LYS A 32 10.28 -10.14 -2.18
N SER A 33 10.46 -10.90 -3.26
CA SER A 33 10.03 -10.49 -4.61
C SER A 33 8.49 -10.46 -4.76
N ASP A 34 7.81 -11.36 -4.06
CA ASP A 34 6.36 -11.54 -3.99
C ASP A 34 5.68 -10.65 -2.93
N LEU A 35 6.42 -9.77 -2.26
CA LEU A 35 5.87 -8.83 -1.28
C LEU A 35 5.97 -7.39 -1.80
N VAL A 36 4.85 -6.68 -1.77
CA VAL A 36 4.78 -5.24 -1.97
C VAL A 36 4.61 -4.58 -0.61
N ALA A 37 5.48 -3.64 -0.25
CA ALA A 37 5.34 -2.88 0.98
C ALA A 37 5.40 -1.39 0.69
N LEU A 38 4.36 -0.69 1.11
CA LEU A 38 4.14 0.73 0.83
C LEU A 38 3.79 1.45 2.13
N LYS A 39 4.45 2.59 2.34
CA LYS A 39 4.11 3.57 3.36
C LYS A 39 3.52 4.80 2.71
N PHE A 40 2.45 5.30 3.30
CA PHE A 40 1.68 6.44 2.85
C PHE A 40 1.61 7.48 3.95
N THR A 41 1.90 8.73 3.62
CA THR A 41 1.62 9.89 4.47
C THR A 41 0.88 10.95 3.67
N GLY A 42 -0.05 11.67 4.30
CA GLY A 42 -0.90 12.66 3.60
C GLY A 42 -2.23 12.09 3.11
N SER A 43 -2.82 12.63 2.06
CA SER A 43 -4.20 12.29 1.62
C SER A 43 -4.24 11.60 0.26
N LEU A 44 -4.37 10.27 0.24
CA LEU A 44 -4.43 9.45 -0.97
C LEU A 44 -5.63 9.81 -1.86
N ASP A 45 -5.37 10.16 -3.12
CA ASP A 45 -6.40 10.43 -4.12
C ASP A 45 -6.48 9.33 -5.19
N LYS A 46 -7.40 9.48 -6.15
CA LYS A 46 -7.63 8.50 -7.22
C LYS A 46 -6.40 8.33 -8.10
N GLU A 47 -5.71 9.43 -8.37
CA GLU A 47 -4.56 9.50 -9.24
C GLU A 47 -3.37 8.72 -8.64
N ASP A 48 -3.17 8.75 -7.33
CA ASP A 48 -2.12 7.99 -6.66
C ASP A 48 -2.26 6.47 -6.90
N TYR A 49 -3.48 5.97 -6.89
CA TYR A 49 -3.75 4.56 -7.17
C TYR A 49 -3.43 4.14 -8.59
N THR A 50 -3.62 5.03 -9.56
CA THR A 50 -3.28 4.72 -10.97
C THR A 50 -1.79 4.45 -11.16
N LEU A 51 -0.96 4.85 -10.20
CA LEU A 51 0.48 4.59 -10.18
C LEU A 51 0.82 3.30 -9.42
N ILE A 52 0.04 2.95 -8.39
CA ILE A 52 0.31 1.81 -7.51
C ILE A 52 -0.20 0.51 -8.14
N VAL A 53 -1.41 0.54 -8.73
CA VAL A 53 -2.07 -0.65 -9.29
C VAL A 53 -1.23 -1.37 -10.35
N PRO A 54 -0.67 -0.70 -11.37
CA PRO A 54 0.14 -1.38 -12.38
C PRO A 54 1.35 -2.11 -11.80
N SER A 55 1.97 -1.57 -10.75
CA SER A 55 3.11 -2.21 -10.08
C SER A 55 2.70 -3.49 -9.32
N MET A 56 1.48 -3.52 -8.77
CA MET A 56 0.93 -4.72 -8.15
C MET A 56 0.56 -5.77 -9.20
N GLU A 57 -0.07 -5.35 -10.31
CA GLU A 57 -0.43 -6.23 -11.42
C GLU A 57 0.82 -6.91 -12.02
N GLU A 58 1.89 -6.16 -12.28
CA GLU A 58 3.16 -6.72 -12.80
C GLU A 58 3.71 -7.83 -11.88
N LYS A 59 3.64 -7.63 -10.56
CA LYS A 59 4.10 -8.65 -9.60
C LYS A 59 3.15 -9.84 -9.54
N ILE A 60 1.83 -9.62 -9.65
CA ILE A 60 0.84 -10.70 -9.72
C ILE A 60 1.08 -11.56 -10.97
N ASP A 61 1.29 -10.94 -12.14
CA ASP A 61 1.59 -11.64 -13.38
C ASP A 61 2.86 -12.48 -13.28
N ARG A 62 3.87 -11.96 -12.56
CA ARG A 62 5.16 -12.64 -12.41
C ARG A 62 5.17 -13.76 -11.38
N PHE A 63 4.50 -13.59 -10.25
CA PHE A 63 4.59 -14.50 -9.10
C PHE A 63 3.31 -15.30 -8.85
N GLY A 64 2.22 -15.00 -9.55
CA GLY A 64 0.91 -15.61 -9.41
C GLY A 64 0.17 -15.13 -8.17
N LYS A 65 0.78 -15.20 -6.99
CA LYS A 65 0.25 -14.60 -5.77
C LYS A 65 1.27 -13.73 -5.06
N ILE A 66 0.80 -12.63 -4.51
CA ILE A 66 1.63 -11.67 -3.78
C ILE A 66 1.08 -11.42 -2.37
N SER A 67 1.93 -10.89 -1.50
CA SER A 67 1.53 -10.32 -0.23
C SER A 67 1.65 -8.79 -0.28
N LEU A 68 0.83 -8.09 0.51
CA LEU A 68 0.78 -6.63 0.53
C LEU A 68 0.90 -6.12 1.96
N TYR A 69 1.86 -5.22 2.18
CA TYR A 69 2.00 -4.43 3.40
C TYR A 69 1.64 -2.98 3.09
N TRP A 70 0.67 -2.45 3.82
CA TRP A 70 0.15 -1.11 3.64
C TRP A 70 0.24 -0.36 4.97
N GLU A 71 1.13 0.62 5.05
CA GLU A 71 1.27 1.50 6.21
C GLU A 71 0.71 2.88 5.91
N MET A 72 -0.28 3.31 6.69
CA MET A 72 -0.90 4.63 6.61
C MET A 72 -0.56 5.41 7.87
N ASP A 73 0.28 6.43 7.72
CA ASP A 73 0.80 7.24 8.81
C ASP A 73 0.35 8.69 8.60
N ASN A 74 -0.50 9.19 9.50
CA ASN A 74 -1.09 10.52 9.42
C ASN A 74 -1.86 10.79 8.11
N VAL A 75 -2.78 9.88 7.76
CA VAL A 75 -3.66 9.99 6.60
C VAL A 75 -5.04 10.49 7.02
N GLU A 76 -5.37 11.74 6.67
CA GLU A 76 -6.64 12.38 7.02
C GLU A 76 -7.62 12.43 5.84
N GLY A 77 -8.93 12.33 6.13
CA GLY A 77 -9.99 12.79 5.24
C GLY A 77 -10.33 11.91 4.04
N TRP A 78 -10.18 10.59 4.17
CA TRP A 78 -10.29 9.70 3.02
C TRP A 78 -11.43 8.67 3.13
N GLU A 79 -12.20 8.52 2.04
CA GLU A 79 -13.20 7.45 1.83
C GLU A 79 -12.75 6.50 0.70
N PRO A 80 -11.94 5.47 1.00
CA PRO A 80 -11.28 4.63 0.00
C PRO A 80 -12.23 3.65 -0.68
N GLY A 81 -13.36 3.35 -0.03
CA GLY A 81 -14.33 2.39 -0.54
C GLY A 81 -14.86 2.75 -1.93
N GLY A 82 -15.22 4.02 -2.15
CA GLY A 82 -15.71 4.46 -3.45
C GLY A 82 -14.62 4.53 -4.53
N LEU A 83 -13.39 4.87 -4.14
CA LEU A 83 -12.27 4.98 -5.06
C LEU A 83 -11.75 3.62 -5.52
N TRP A 84 -11.77 2.62 -4.64
CA TRP A 84 -11.36 1.26 -4.97
C TRP A 84 -12.34 0.55 -5.89
N GLU A 85 -13.65 0.70 -5.62
CA GLU A 85 -14.72 0.23 -6.51
C GLU A 85 -14.57 0.86 -7.91
N ASP A 86 -14.24 2.15 -7.97
CA ASP A 86 -13.98 2.90 -9.19
C ASP A 86 -12.71 2.49 -9.95
N LEU A 87 -11.67 2.06 -9.23
CA LEU A 87 -10.39 1.73 -9.83
C LEU A 87 -10.40 0.41 -10.60
N LYS A 88 -11.50 -0.35 -10.53
CA LYS A 88 -11.65 -1.64 -11.20
C LYS A 88 -10.40 -2.50 -11.00
N PHE A 89 -9.93 -2.62 -9.76
CA PHE A 89 -9.00 -3.69 -9.46
C PHE A 89 -9.76 -4.98 -9.78
N ASP A 90 -9.49 -5.51 -10.97
CA ASP A 90 -10.40 -6.43 -11.62
C ASP A 90 -10.62 -7.59 -10.65
N ILE A 91 -11.86 -8.05 -10.50
CA ILE A 91 -12.21 -9.16 -9.59
C ILE A 91 -11.33 -10.40 -9.87
N GLN A 92 -10.70 -10.45 -11.04
CA GLN A 92 -9.69 -11.40 -11.46
C GLN A 92 -8.44 -11.41 -10.54
N HIS A 93 -7.97 -10.26 -10.08
CA HIS A 93 -6.74 -10.13 -9.29
C HIS A 93 -6.96 -10.18 -7.78
N THR A 94 -8.19 -10.04 -7.29
CA THR A 94 -8.47 -10.07 -5.84
C THR A 94 -8.19 -11.44 -5.22
N ASN A 95 -8.14 -12.49 -6.05
CA ASN A 95 -7.76 -13.85 -5.64
C ASN A 95 -6.24 -14.13 -5.63
N ASN A 96 -5.44 -13.15 -6.06
CA ASN A 96 -3.98 -13.26 -6.19
C ASN A 96 -3.23 -12.71 -4.97
N PHE A 97 -3.92 -12.52 -3.84
CA PHE A 97 -3.30 -12.10 -2.60
C PHE A 97 -3.26 -13.23 -1.58
N ASN A 98 -2.09 -13.42 -0.98
CA ASN A 98 -1.88 -14.36 0.13
C ASN A 98 -2.23 -13.67 1.45
N ARG A 99 -1.50 -12.60 1.76
CA ARG A 99 -1.63 -11.85 3.02
C ARG A 99 -1.63 -10.36 2.76
N ILE A 100 -2.50 -9.66 3.47
CA ILE A 100 -2.61 -8.20 3.42
C ILE A 100 -2.52 -7.67 4.84
N ALA A 101 -1.40 -7.03 5.16
CA ALA A 101 -1.18 -6.35 6.43
C ALA A 101 -1.44 -4.86 6.24
N ILE A 102 -2.37 -4.32 7.02
CA ILE A 102 -2.70 -2.90 7.01
C ILE A 102 -2.37 -2.32 8.38
N VAL A 103 -1.55 -1.27 8.38
CA VAL A 103 -1.02 -0.61 9.57
C VAL A 103 -1.47 0.85 9.59
N GLY A 104 -2.07 1.30 10.67
CA GLY A 104 -2.54 2.69 10.80
C GLY A 104 -3.31 2.96 12.10
N ASP A 105 -3.95 4.13 12.20
CA ASP A 105 -4.80 4.53 13.35
C ASP A 105 -6.27 4.07 13.25
N ARG A 106 -6.90 3.65 14.35
CA ARG A 106 -8.27 3.05 14.40
C ARG A 106 -9.43 3.76 13.66
N ASN A 107 -9.26 5.01 13.23
CA ASN A 107 -10.26 5.75 12.46
C ASN A 107 -10.60 5.12 11.09
N TRP A 108 -9.81 4.17 10.59
CA TRP A 108 -10.03 3.54 9.28
C TRP A 108 -10.74 2.18 9.28
N GLU A 109 -11.05 1.58 10.44
CA GLU A 109 -11.67 0.25 10.54
C GLU A 109 -13.00 0.12 9.74
N ASN A 110 -13.77 1.20 9.66
CA ASN A 110 -15.07 1.20 8.99
C ASN A 110 -14.97 1.16 7.46
N TRP A 111 -14.02 1.89 6.88
CA TRP A 111 -13.89 1.93 5.43
C TRP A 111 -13.03 0.80 4.89
N ILE A 112 -12.03 0.36 5.66
CA ILE A 112 -11.14 -0.73 5.23
C ILE A 112 -11.91 -2.03 5.05
N THR A 113 -12.93 -2.26 5.87
CA THR A 113 -13.81 -3.42 5.71
C THR A 113 -14.48 -3.41 4.34
N LYS A 114 -14.84 -2.23 3.81
CA LYS A 114 -15.38 -2.11 2.45
C LYS A 114 -14.30 -2.31 1.38
N LEU A 115 -13.10 -1.75 1.59
CA LEU A 115 -11.94 -1.94 0.71
C LEU A 115 -11.59 -3.43 0.55
N MET A 116 -11.66 -4.19 1.66
CA MET A 116 -11.20 -5.57 1.73
C MET A 116 -12.26 -6.59 1.32
N LYS A 117 -13.54 -6.18 1.16
CA LYS A 117 -14.64 -7.07 0.71
C LYS A 117 -14.31 -7.88 -0.55
N PRO A 118 -13.67 -7.32 -1.60
CA PRO A 118 -13.36 -8.08 -2.82
C PRO A 118 -12.24 -9.12 -2.61
N PHE A 119 -11.43 -8.98 -1.57
CA PHE A 119 -10.25 -9.80 -1.29
C PHE A 119 -10.58 -11.02 -0.42
N THR A 120 -11.67 -11.72 -0.73
CA THR A 120 -12.18 -12.82 0.10
C THR A 120 -11.24 -14.00 0.24
N SER A 121 -10.27 -14.18 -0.67
CA SER A 121 -9.28 -15.26 -0.58
C SER A 121 -8.03 -14.90 0.23
N ALA A 122 -7.81 -13.63 0.52
CA ALA A 122 -6.62 -13.16 1.20
C ALA A 122 -6.83 -13.21 2.72
N GLU A 123 -5.80 -13.58 3.46
CA GLU A 123 -5.78 -13.31 4.89
C GLU A 123 -5.51 -11.81 5.08
N VAL A 124 -6.39 -11.11 5.79
CA VAL A 124 -6.26 -9.68 6.05
C VAL A 124 -6.11 -9.47 7.55
N LYS A 125 -5.08 -8.74 7.96
CA LYS A 125 -4.87 -8.38 9.36
C LYS A 125 -4.54 -6.90 9.51
N TYR A 126 -5.10 -6.33 10.57
CA TYR A 126 -4.99 -4.94 10.95
C TYR A 126 -4.05 -4.81 12.15
N PHE A 127 -3.25 -3.75 12.12
CA PHE A 127 -2.24 -3.47 13.12
C PHE A 127 -2.25 -1.97 13.44
N ASP A 128 -2.09 -1.63 14.72
CA ASP A 128 -1.89 -0.23 15.11
C ASP A 128 -0.51 0.23 14.60
N LEU A 129 -0.31 1.55 14.42
CA LEU A 129 0.97 2.14 14.00
C LEU A 129 2.18 1.74 14.86
N GLN A 130 1.96 1.29 16.09
CA GLN A 130 3.00 0.80 17.01
C GLN A 130 3.41 -0.65 16.71
N GLN A 131 2.61 -1.38 15.94
CA GLN A 131 2.80 -2.80 15.61
C GLN A 131 3.36 -3.01 14.19
N ARG A 132 3.96 -1.99 13.59
CA ARG A 132 4.59 -2.04 12.24
C ARG A 132 5.50 -3.25 12.05
N GLU A 133 6.34 -3.53 13.04
CA GLU A 133 7.28 -4.67 12.99
C GLU A 133 6.55 -6.02 13.01
N GLU A 134 5.50 -6.15 13.84
CA GLU A 134 4.66 -7.35 13.90
C GLU A 134 3.92 -7.56 12.57
N ALA A 135 3.39 -6.49 11.99
CA ALA A 135 2.70 -6.50 10.71
C ALA A 135 3.63 -6.94 9.57
N MET A 136 4.84 -6.39 9.52
CA MET A 136 5.86 -6.76 8.53
C MET A 136 6.34 -8.21 8.73
N ALA A 137 6.46 -8.68 9.97
CA ALA A 137 6.81 -10.08 10.23
C ALA A 137 5.67 -11.02 9.79
N TRP A 138 4.42 -10.67 10.04
CA TRP A 138 3.25 -11.49 9.73
C TRP A 138 2.99 -11.62 8.22
N VAL A 139 3.15 -10.54 7.46
CA VAL A 139 2.91 -10.50 6.00
C VAL A 139 4.00 -11.22 5.20
N ARG A 140 5.19 -11.41 5.81
CA ARG A 140 6.34 -12.09 5.21
C ARG A 140 6.27 -13.62 5.31
N GLN A 141 5.49 -14.14 6.26
CA GLN A 141 5.23 -15.58 6.40
C GLN A 141 4.57 -16.11 5.13
#